data_AF-A0A4Y3PLV3-F1
#
_entry.id   AF-A0A4Y3PLV3-F1
#
_cell.length_a   1.000
_cell.length_b   1.000
_cell.length_c   1.000
_cell.angle_alpha   90.00
_cell.angle_beta   90.00
_cell.angle_gamma   90.00
#
_symmetry.space_group_name_H-M   'P 1'
#
loop_
_entity.id
_entity.type
_entity.pdbx_description
1 polymer ?
#
loop_
_entity_poly.entity_id
_entity_poly.type
_entity_poly.pdbx_seq_one_letter_code
_entity_poly.pdbx_strand_id
1 'polypeptide(L)'
;MNNWFAIILVLAITCSLVLGVTSETLALLPYINQSFLLGLILLMVGCAAVVTRSGFFTVFMRGFKQLKGFFFRKPRMMESDLVQGDDPVFAQKKQSVIKVATSLFLASGTGLIVFSLVLTCFYYL
;
A
#
# COMPACT_ATOMS: atom_id res chain seq x y z
N MET A 1 11.16 8.33 12.04
CA MET A 1 10.05 8.60 11.08
C MET A 1 10.71 9.05 9.79
N ASN A 2 10.58 8.30 8.68
CA ASN A 2 11.41 8.52 7.48
C ASN A 2 11.13 9.89 6.83
N ASN A 3 12.19 10.64 6.52
CA ASN A 3 12.14 11.98 5.90
C ASN A 3 11.29 12.02 4.62
N TRP A 4 11.24 10.91 3.87
CA TRP A 4 10.43 10.76 2.65
C TRP A 4 8.94 10.98 2.86
N PHE A 5 8.37 10.59 4.01
CA PHE A 5 6.96 10.81 4.30
C PHE A 5 6.64 12.30 4.44
N ALA A 6 7.50 13.03 5.16
CA ALA A 6 7.38 14.48 5.31
C ALA A 6 7.55 15.19 3.97
N ILE A 7 8.49 14.76 3.12
CA ILE A 7 8.69 15.34 1.79
C ILE A 7 7.43 15.19 0.92
N ILE A 8 6.82 14.00 0.88
CA ILE A 8 5.60 13.76 0.10
C ILE A 8 4.45 14.64 0.60
N LEU A 9 4.29 14.77 1.92
CA LEU A 9 3.26 15.63 2.51
C LEU A 9 3.48 17.11 2.19
N VAL A 10 4.70 17.60 2.39
CA VAL A 10 5.05 19.01 2.09
C VAL A 10 4.80 19.30 0.62
N LEU A 11 5.23 18.40 -0.28
CA LEU A 11 5.01 18.53 -1.71
C LEU A 11 3.52 18.52 -2.09
N ALA A 12 2.71 17.66 -1.45
CA ALA A 12 1.26 17.64 -1.65
C ALA A 12 0.59 18.96 -1.20
N ILE A 13 1.01 19.50 -0.05
CA ILE A 13 0.46 20.76 0.48
C ILE A 13 0.87 21.94 -0.41
N THR A 14 2.14 22.04 -0.81
CA THR A 14 2.58 23.15 -1.67
C THR A 14 1.94 23.09 -3.05
N CYS A 15 1.79 21.89 -3.64
CA CYS A 15 1.15 21.73 -4.94
C CYS A 15 -0.35 22.06 -4.90
N SER A 16 -1.06 21.67 -3.84
CA SER A 16 -2.49 22.04 -3.67
C SER A 16 -2.68 23.53 -3.45
N LEU A 17 -1.79 24.21 -2.72
CA LEU A 17 -1.82 25.66 -2.55
C LEU A 17 -1.63 26.41 -3.88
N VAL A 18 -0.63 26.00 -4.68
CA VAL A 18 -0.38 26.63 -5.99
C VAL A 18 -1.57 26.43 -6.93
N LEU A 19 -2.16 25.23 -6.97
CA LEU A 19 -3.31 24.95 -7.81
C LEU A 19 -4.58 25.66 -7.32
N GLY A 20 -4.81 25.74 -6.01
CA GLY A 20 -5.96 26.43 -5.44
C GLY A 20 -5.97 27.94 -5.70
N VAL A 21 -4.79 28.57 -5.83
CA VAL A 21 -4.66 30.01 -6.11
C VAL A 21 -4.73 30.33 -7.61
N THR A 22 -4.28 29.41 -8.48
CA THR A 22 -4.14 29.67 -9.93
C THR A 22 -5.31 29.17 -10.77
N SER A 23 -6.10 28.21 -10.28
CA SER A 23 -7.14 27.54 -11.06
C SER A 23 -8.51 28.19 -10.85
N GLU A 24 -9.33 28.24 -11.90
CA GLU A 24 -10.74 28.61 -11.77
C GLU A 24 -11.52 27.55 -11.00
N THR A 25 -12.50 27.98 -10.20
CA THR A 25 -13.25 27.13 -9.26
C THR A 25 -13.91 25.94 -9.94
N LEU A 26 -14.42 26.11 -11.17
CA LEU A 26 -15.05 25.06 -11.97
C LEU A 26 -14.06 23.96 -12.40
N ALA A 27 -12.79 24.30 -12.57
CA ALA A 27 -11.75 23.34 -12.97
C ALA A 27 -11.21 22.52 -11.79
N LEU A 28 -11.41 22.96 -10.55
CA LEU A 28 -10.90 22.28 -9.34
C LEU A 28 -11.59 20.94 -9.06
N LEU A 29 -12.89 20.85 -9.33
CA LEU A 29 -13.72 19.69 -9.00
C LEU A 29 -13.22 18.35 -9.57
N PRO A 30 -12.84 18.23 -10.86
CA PRO A 30 -12.28 16.99 -11.39
C PRO A 30 -10.95 16.60 -10.73
N TYR A 31 -10.07 17.57 -10.44
CA TYR A 31 -8.79 17.31 -9.78
C TYR A 31 -8.97 16.83 -8.34
N ILE A 32 -9.93 17.40 -7.60
CA ILE A 32 -10.30 16.96 -6.25
C ILE A 32 -10.74 15.48 -6.28
N ASN A 33 -11.67 15.15 -7.17
CA ASN A 33 -12.22 13.79 -7.24
C ASN A 33 -11.18 12.76 -7.70
N GLN A 34 -10.40 13.07 -8.74
CA GLN A 34 -9.37 12.15 -9.24
C GLN A 34 -8.26 11.92 -8.20
N SER A 35 -7.80 12.98 -7.54
CA SER A 35 -6.77 12.85 -6.50
C SER A 35 -7.29 12.07 -5.29
N PHE A 36 -8.54 12.29 -4.86
CA PHE A 36 -9.16 11.53 -3.78
C PHE A 36 -9.27 10.04 -4.11
N LEU A 37 -9.77 9.72 -5.31
CA LEU A 37 -9.97 8.35 -5.76
C LEU A 37 -8.64 7.61 -5.90
N LEU A 38 -7.64 8.25 -6.52
CA LEU A 38 -6.28 7.70 -6.57
C LEU A 38 -5.70 7.51 -5.17
N GLY A 39 -5.85 8.50 -4.29
CA GLY A 39 -5.40 8.41 -2.90
C GLY A 39 -5.99 7.20 -2.16
N LEU A 40 -7.30 6.98 -2.32
CA LEU A 40 -8.00 5.82 -1.76
C LEU A 40 -7.50 4.49 -2.33
N ILE A 41 -7.29 4.39 -3.64
CA ILE A 41 -6.76 3.16 -4.26
C ILE A 41 -5.36 2.86 -3.70
N LEU A 42 -4.48 3.86 -3.64
CA LEU A 42 -3.13 3.69 -3.10
C LEU A 42 -3.15 3.26 -1.63
N LEU A 43 -4.03 3.84 -0.81
CA LEU A 43 -4.21 3.44 0.58
C LEU A 43 -4.76 2.01 0.72
N MET A 44 -5.74 1.63 -0.10
CA MET A 44 -6.31 0.29 -0.09
C MET A 44 -5.23 -0.76 -0.44
N VAL A 45 -4.43 -0.51 -1.48
CA VAL A 45 -3.31 -1.38 -1.86
C VAL A 45 -2.23 -1.40 -0.77
N GLY A 46 -1.89 -0.25 -0.19
CA GLY A 46 -0.97 -0.14 0.94
C GLY A 46 -1.43 -0.97 2.14
N CYS A 47 -2.69 -0.83 2.55
CA CYS A 47 -3.29 -1.61 3.62
C CYS A 47 -3.31 -3.12 3.32
N ALA A 48 -3.68 -3.52 2.09
CA ALA A 48 -3.63 -4.92 1.68
C ALA A 48 -2.19 -5.49 1.76
N ALA A 49 -1.18 -4.70 1.39
CA ALA A 49 0.22 -5.09 1.54
C ALA A 49 0.65 -5.22 3.02
N VAL A 50 0.14 -4.36 3.92
CA VAL A 50 0.36 -4.51 5.37
C VAL A 50 -0.26 -5.81 5.90
N VAL A 51 -1.50 -6.10 5.52
CA VAL A 51 -2.23 -7.30 5.97
C VAL A 51 -1.59 -8.59 5.45
N THR A 52 -1.12 -8.59 4.20
CA THR A 52 -0.40 -9.77 3.66
C THR A 52 0.93 -9.97 4.36
N ARG A 53 1.63 -8.89 4.72
CA ARG A 53 2.91 -8.94 5.45
C ARG A 53 2.78 -9.31 6.92
N SER A 54 1.65 -9.03 7.57
CA SER A 54 1.42 -9.39 8.98
C SER A 54 1.37 -10.90 9.22
N GLY A 55 1.33 -11.72 8.15
CA GLY A 55 1.25 -13.17 8.27
C GLY A 55 -0.19 -13.67 8.46
N PHE A 56 -1.21 -12.82 8.28
CA PHE A 56 -2.60 -13.24 8.35
C PHE A 56 -2.89 -14.44 7.43
N PHE A 57 -2.43 -14.37 6.18
CA PHE A 57 -2.60 -15.47 5.21
C PHE A 57 -1.72 -16.69 5.51
N THR A 58 -0.57 -16.54 6.19
CA THR A 58 0.27 -17.69 6.54
C THR A 58 -0.39 -18.53 7.64
N VAL A 59 -1.07 -17.90 8.59
CA VAL A 59 -1.90 -18.61 9.60
C VAL A 59 -3.06 -19.34 8.91
N PHE A 60 -3.76 -18.68 7.99
CA PHE A 60 -4.87 -19.27 7.25
C PHE A 60 -4.43 -20.48 6.40
N MET A 61 -3.31 -20.35 5.68
CA MET A 61 -2.73 -21.45 4.90
C MET A 61 -2.18 -22.59 5.76
N ARG A 62 -1.69 -22.30 6.97
CA ARG A 62 -1.28 -23.34 7.92
C ARG A 62 -2.47 -24.17 8.38
N GLY A 63 -3.61 -23.53 8.68
CA GLY A 63 -4.87 -24.21 8.96
C GLY A 63 -5.37 -25.06 7.80
N PHE A 64 -5.34 -24.53 6.58
CA PHE A 64 -5.69 -25.29 5.37
C PHE A 64 -4.77 -26.48 5.10
N LYS A 65 -3.44 -26.33 5.32
CA LYS A 65 -2.48 -27.44 5.22
C LYS A 65 -2.75 -28.54 6.24
N GLN A 66 -3.14 -28.19 7.47
CA GLN A 66 -3.51 -29.15 8.51
C GLN A 66 -4.80 -29.89 8.14
N LEU A 67 -5.83 -29.18 7.65
CA LEU A 67 -7.08 -29.77 7.18
C LEU A 67 -6.85 -30.71 5.98
N LYS A 68 -6.01 -30.29 5.03
CA LYS A 68 -5.60 -31.14 3.89
C LYS A 68 -4.88 -32.39 4.36
N GLY A 69 -4.00 -32.30 5.36
CA GLY A 69 -3.33 -33.47 5.94
C GLY A 69 -4.27 -34.45 6.64
N PHE A 70 -5.41 -33.94 7.14
CA PHE A 70 -6.46 -34.77 7.75
C PHE A 70 -7.30 -35.50 6.70
N PHE A 71 -7.65 -34.82 5.60
CA PHE A 71 -8.44 -35.41 4.50
C PHE A 71 -7.62 -36.23 3.50
N PHE A 72 -6.36 -35.87 3.27
CA PHE A 72 -5.48 -36.51 2.31
C PHE A 72 -4.19 -36.96 3.00
N ARG A 73 -4.05 -38.28 3.20
CA ARG A 73 -2.84 -38.89 3.75
C ARG A 73 -1.66 -38.67 2.79
N LYS A 74 -0.68 -37.87 3.21
CA LYS A 74 0.51 -37.54 2.41
C LYS A 74 1.36 -38.80 2.11
N PRO A 75 1.73 -39.06 0.84
CA PRO A 75 2.77 -40.04 0.50
C PRO A 75 4.16 -39.51 0.89
N ARG A 76 4.99 -40.39 1.48
CA ARG A 76 6.30 -40.10 2.11
C ARG A 76 7.42 -39.58 1.18
N MET A 77 7.19 -39.50 -0.13
CA MET A 77 8.27 -39.35 -1.13
C MET A 77 8.48 -37.92 -1.67
N MET A 78 7.78 -36.91 -1.13
CA MET A 78 7.72 -35.57 -1.73
C MET A 78 8.37 -34.46 -0.88
N GLU A 79 9.12 -34.82 0.17
CA GLU A 79 9.68 -33.86 1.14
C GLU A 79 11.08 -33.34 0.79
N SER A 80 11.83 -34.00 -0.11
CA SER A 80 13.22 -33.62 -0.40
C SER A 80 13.36 -32.44 -1.39
N ASP A 81 12.42 -32.25 -2.32
CA ASP A 81 12.64 -31.34 -3.45
C ASP A 81 11.98 -29.95 -3.32
N LEU A 82 11.11 -29.75 -2.33
CA LEU A 82 10.41 -28.46 -2.14
C LEU A 82 11.13 -27.50 -1.18
N VAL A 83 12.28 -27.90 -0.62
CA VAL A 83 12.98 -27.16 0.44
C VAL A 83 14.14 -26.29 -0.09
N GLN A 84 14.55 -26.43 -1.36
CA GLN A 84 15.84 -25.92 -1.83
C GLN A 84 15.79 -24.68 -2.73
N GLY A 85 14.81 -23.79 -2.56
CA GLY A 85 14.67 -22.59 -3.39
C GLY A 85 14.45 -21.26 -2.66
N ASP A 86 14.45 -21.25 -1.32
CA ASP A 86 14.20 -20.04 -0.53
C ASP A 86 15.53 -19.55 0.04
N ASP A 87 16.35 -18.95 -0.83
CA ASP A 87 17.58 -18.27 -0.39
C ASP A 87 17.21 -17.22 0.67
N PRO A 88 17.74 -17.32 1.91
CA PRO A 88 17.37 -16.42 2.99
C PRO A 88 17.69 -14.95 2.67
N VAL A 89 18.68 -14.73 1.81
CA VAL A 89 19.07 -13.40 1.31
C VAL A 89 18.00 -12.82 0.38
N PHE A 90 17.40 -13.63 -0.49
CA PHE A 90 16.32 -13.19 -1.39
C PHE A 90 15.03 -12.90 -0.63
N ALA A 91 14.70 -13.73 0.36
CA ALA A 91 13.53 -13.51 1.22
C ALA A 91 13.65 -12.20 2.02
N GLN A 92 14.82 -11.91 2.59
CA GLN A 92 15.06 -10.65 3.33
C GLN A 92 15.04 -9.41 2.41
N LYS A 93 15.62 -9.50 1.20
CA LYS A 93 15.56 -8.41 0.22
C LYS A 93 14.13 -8.14 -0.23
N LYS A 94 13.36 -9.19 -0.54
CA LYS A 94 11.95 -9.08 -0.92
C LYS A 94 11.11 -8.43 0.18
N GLN A 95 11.29 -8.84 1.45
CA GLN A 95 10.59 -8.22 2.57
C GLN A 95 10.94 -6.75 2.77
N SER A 96 12.20 -6.37 2.55
CA SER A 96 12.65 -4.98 2.65
C SER A 96 12.05 -4.11 1.55
N VAL A 97 12.07 -4.59 0.31
CA VAL A 97 11.46 -3.90 -0.84
C VAL A 97 9.95 -3.74 -0.63
N ILE A 98 9.26 -4.80 -0.21
CA ILE A 98 7.82 -4.74 0.08
C ILE A 98 7.54 -3.74 1.19
N LYS A 99 8.32 -3.71 2.28
CA LYS A 99 8.13 -2.75 3.37
C LYS A 99 8.26 -1.31 2.87
N VAL A 100 9.27 -1.02 2.06
CA VAL A 100 9.48 0.32 1.49
C VAL A 100 8.35 0.68 0.53
N ALA A 101 7.98 -0.22 -0.37
CA ALA A 101 6.87 -0.02 -1.30
C ALA A 101 5.54 0.24 -0.57
N THR A 102 5.20 -0.57 0.44
CA THR A 102 4.01 -0.36 1.28
C THR A 102 4.03 1.00 1.96
N SER A 103 5.18 1.40 2.52
CA SER A 103 5.30 2.72 3.15
C SER A 103 5.13 3.86 2.17
N LEU A 104 5.62 3.70 0.93
CA LEU A 104 5.43 4.67 -0.14
C LEU A 104 3.96 4.76 -0.57
N PHE A 105 3.28 3.63 -0.78
CA PHE A 105 1.85 3.62 -1.12
C PHE A 105 0.98 4.29 -0.05
N LEU A 106 1.27 4.03 1.23
CA LEU A 106 0.57 4.69 2.33
C LEU A 106 0.89 6.19 2.38
N ALA A 107 2.16 6.58 2.19
CA ALA A 107 2.58 7.98 2.21
C ALA A 107 1.97 8.79 1.06
N SER A 108 2.05 8.29 -0.17
CA SER A 108 1.48 8.95 -1.33
C SER A 108 -0.04 8.96 -1.32
N GLY A 109 -0.68 7.86 -0.89
CA GLY A 109 -2.14 7.82 -0.72
C GLY A 109 -2.63 8.83 0.32
N THR A 110 -1.97 8.92 1.46
CA THR A 110 -2.27 9.94 2.50
C THR A 110 -2.04 11.36 1.97
N GLY A 111 -0.92 11.58 1.27
CA GLY A 111 -0.61 12.87 0.66
C GLY A 111 -1.66 13.31 -0.36
N LEU A 112 -2.16 12.38 -1.19
CA LEU A 112 -3.23 12.65 -2.17
C LEU A 112 -4.57 12.97 -1.51
N ILE A 113 -4.90 12.31 -0.39
CA ILE A 113 -6.10 12.69 0.39
C ILE A 113 -5.94 14.10 0.97
N VAL A 114 -4.79 14.42 1.58
CA VAL A 114 -4.55 15.77 2.12
C VAL A 114 -4.62 16.82 1.01
N PHE A 115 -4.01 16.56 -0.15
CA PHE A 115 -4.09 17.41 -1.33
C PHE A 115 -5.55 17.67 -1.76
N SER A 116 -6.36 16.61 -1.83
CA SER A 116 -7.78 16.71 -2.18
C SER A 116 -8.58 17.53 -1.16
N LEU A 117 -8.32 17.33 0.14
CA LEU A 117 -8.98 18.08 1.21
C LEU A 117 -8.63 19.57 1.18
N VAL A 118 -7.36 19.92 0.95
CA VAL A 118 -6.91 21.31 0.83
C VAL A 118 -7.59 21.99 -0.35
N LEU A 119 -7.62 21.35 -1.52
CA LEU A 119 -8.33 21.89 -2.69
C LEU A 119 -9.83 22.00 -2.45
N THR A 120 -10.43 21.07 -1.72
CA THR A 120 -11.85 21.15 -1.34
C THR A 120 -12.13 22.38 -0.49
N CYS A 121 -11.24 22.72 0.45
CA CYS A 121 -11.36 23.98 1.21
C CYS A 121 -11.35 25.19 0.27
N PHE A 122 -10.45 25.26 -0.71
CA PHE A 122 -10.41 26.34 -1.70
C PHE A 122 -11.63 26.40 -2.61
N TYR A 123 -12.21 25.25 -2.96
CA TYR A 123 -13.40 25.19 -3.81
C TYR A 123 -14.63 25.84 -3.16
N TYR A 124 -14.74 25.77 -1.82
CA TYR A 124 -15.86 26.32 -1.07
C TYR A 124 -15.61 27.73 -0.49
N LEU A 125 -14.43 28.30 -0.72
CA LEU A 125 -14.00 29.61 -0.21
C LEU A 125 -14.17 30.68 -1.31
#